data_AF-A0A0Q2MFS8-F1
#
_entry.id   AF-A0A0Q2MFS8-F1
#
_cell.length_a   1.000
_cell.length_b   1.000
_cell.length_c   1.000
_cell.angle_alpha   90.00
_cell.angle_beta   90.00
_cell.angle_gamma   90.00
#
_symmetry.space_group_name_H-M   'P 1'
#
loop_
_entity.id
_entity.type
_entity.pdbx_description
1 polymer ?
#
loop_
_entity_poly.entity_id
_entity_poly.type
_entity_poly.pdbx_seq_one_letter_code
_entity_poly.pdbx_strand_id
1 'polypeptide(L)' 'MRKPVRKSSKKSSSKMQKNNFEERFAVMVKEYQDAKEVLESMTKGSAEYVAQEKLCNKLFASAERYINNSK' A
#
# COMPACT_ATOMS: atom_id res chain seq x y z
N MET A 1 -23.31 -15.74 -40.07
CA MET A 1 -23.25 -14.70 -39.01
C MET A 1 -23.24 -15.37 -37.63
N ARG A 2 -22.08 -15.56 -37.00
CA ARG A 2 -22.00 -15.99 -35.59
C ARG A 2 -21.10 -15.00 -34.84
N LYS A 3 -21.72 -14.14 -34.05
CA LYS A 3 -21.03 -13.15 -33.20
C LYS A 3 -20.21 -13.89 -32.13
N PRO A 4 -18.92 -13.58 -31.93
CA PRO A 4 -18.16 -14.19 -30.86
C PRO A 4 -18.52 -13.56 -29.50
N VAL A 5 -18.59 -14.45 -28.52
CA VAL A 5 -19.06 -14.31 -27.15
C VAL A 5 -18.38 -13.15 -26.41
N ARG A 6 -19.17 -12.21 -25.87
CA ARG A 6 -18.66 -11.22 -24.90
C ARG A 6 -18.28 -11.93 -23.61
N LYS A 7 -16.98 -11.93 -23.32
CA LYS A 7 -16.32 -12.39 -22.09
C LYS A 7 -17.14 -12.02 -20.84
N SER A 8 -17.67 -13.01 -20.14
CA SER A 8 -18.16 -12.91 -18.77
C SER A 8 -17.03 -13.19 -17.78
N SER A 9 -15.94 -12.41 -17.83
CA SER A 9 -14.80 -12.53 -16.88
C SER A 9 -15.03 -11.85 -15.53
N LYS A 10 -16.25 -11.39 -15.22
CA LYS A 10 -16.53 -10.59 -14.02
C LYS A 10 -16.46 -11.36 -12.70
N LYS A 11 -16.42 -12.69 -12.70
CA LYS A 11 -16.49 -13.49 -11.44
C LYS A 11 -15.14 -13.96 -10.89
N SER A 12 -14.06 -13.94 -11.69
CA SER A 12 -12.69 -14.24 -11.21
C SER A 12 -11.91 -13.00 -10.76
N SER A 13 -12.26 -11.82 -11.27
CA SER A 13 -11.62 -10.54 -10.90
C SER A 13 -11.71 -10.23 -9.40
N SER A 14 -12.86 -10.51 -8.78
CA SER A 14 -13.11 -10.17 -7.38
C SER A 14 -12.25 -10.98 -6.39
N LYS A 15 -11.92 -12.24 -6.73
CA LYS A 15 -11.14 -13.12 -5.85
C LYS A 15 -9.63 -12.85 -5.96
N MET A 16 -9.14 -12.53 -7.16
CA MET A 16 -7.77 -12.01 -7.35
C MET A 16 -7.58 -10.63 -6.72
N GLN A 17 -8.58 -9.75 -6.74
CA GLN A 17 -8.49 -8.43 -6.11
C GLN A 17 -8.30 -8.50 -4.59
N LYS A 18 -8.86 -9.51 -3.91
CA LYS A 18 -8.70 -9.67 -2.46
C LYS A 18 -7.30 -10.15 -2.07
N ASN A 19 -6.72 -11.11 -2.79
CA ASN A 19 -5.32 -11.50 -2.57
C ASN A 19 -4.35 -10.36 -2.88
N ASN A 20 -4.62 -9.61 -3.96
CA ASN A 20 -3.80 -8.45 -4.31
C ASN A 20 -3.89 -7.32 -3.28
N PHE A 21 -5.00 -7.21 -2.54
CA PHE A 21 -5.15 -6.20 -1.50
C PHE A 21 -4.22 -6.49 -0.32
N GLU A 22 -4.26 -7.71 0.21
CA GLU A 22 -3.46 -8.08 1.38
C GLU A 22 -1.96 -8.07 1.06
N GLU A 23 -1.54 -8.57 -0.11
CA GLU A 23 -0.15 -8.45 -0.56
C GLU A 23 0.29 -6.99 -0.68
N ARG A 24 -0.52 -6.13 -1.32
CA ARG A 24 -0.15 -4.72 -1.48
C ARG A 24 -0.16 -3.96 -0.16
N PHE A 25 -1.08 -4.30 0.72
CA PHE A 25 -1.12 -3.73 2.06
C PHE A 25 0.10 -4.16 2.87
N ALA A 26 0.47 -5.44 2.81
CA ALA A 26 1.69 -5.94 3.47
C ALA A 26 2.95 -5.23 2.96
N VAL A 27 3.05 -4.95 1.66
CA VAL A 27 4.14 -4.15 1.10
C VAL A 27 4.13 -2.72 1.65
N MET A 28 2.98 -2.03 1.68
CA MET A 28 2.89 -0.67 2.23
C MET A 28 3.25 -0.61 3.72
N VAL A 29 2.82 -1.59 4.52
CA VAL A 29 3.16 -1.68 5.95
C VAL A 29 4.65 -1.96 6.14
N LYS A 30 5.22 -2.84 5.31
CA LYS A 30 6.65 -3.14 5.34
C LYS A 30 7.49 -1.92 4.99
N GLU A 31 7.14 -1.18 3.94
CA GLU A 31 7.82 0.08 3.58
C GLU A 31 7.78 1.10 4.72
N TYR A 32 6.66 1.20 5.42
CA TYR A 32 6.56 2.05 6.61
C TYR A 32 7.46 1.57 7.76
N GLN A 33 7.50 0.25 8.03
CA GLN A 33 8.36 -0.33 9.07
C GLN A 33 9.83 -0.10 8.74
N ASP A 34 10.27 -0.36 7.52
CA ASP A 34 11.64 -0.12 7.06
C ASP A 34 12.01 1.36 7.22
N ALA A 35 11.12 2.27 6.79
CA ALA A 35 11.34 3.70 6.94
C ALA A 35 11.42 4.15 8.42
N LYS A 36 10.64 3.50 9.30
CA LYS A 36 10.62 3.75 10.74
C LYS A 36 11.88 3.23 11.43
N GLU A 37 12.38 2.06 11.06
CA GLU A 37 13.67 1.55 11.57
C GLU A 37 14.81 2.50 11.22
N VAL A 38 14.81 3.01 9.97
CA VAL A 38 15.76 4.05 9.56
C VAL A 38 15.59 5.30 10.44
N LEU A 39 14.36 5.78 10.64
CA LEU A 39 14.08 6.94 11.49
C LEU A 39 14.58 6.74 12.94
N GLU A 40 14.41 5.55 13.50
CA GLU A 40 14.85 5.20 14.86
C GLU A 40 16.37 5.07 14.97
N SER A 41 17.04 4.64 13.88
CA SER A 41 18.52 4.62 13.80
C SER A 41 19.14 6.01 13.63
N MET A 42 18.36 6.99 13.20
CA MET A 42 18.83 8.37 12.98
C MET A 42 18.77 9.22 14.24
N THR A 43 19.65 10.22 14.31
CA THR A 43 19.69 11.17 15.42
C THR A 43 18.46 12.08 15.40
N LYS A 44 17.63 11.97 16.43
CA LYS A 44 16.46 12.83 16.63
C LYS A 44 16.86 14.30 16.60
N GLY A 45 16.17 15.09 15.77
CA GLY A 45 16.38 16.53 15.64
C GLY A 45 17.29 16.97 14.49
N SER A 46 17.86 16.05 13.71
CA SER A 46 18.54 16.42 12.45
C SER A 46 17.50 16.79 11.37
N ALA A 47 17.91 17.60 10.38
CA ALA A 47 17.06 17.93 9.24
C ALA A 47 16.65 16.67 8.46
N GLU A 48 17.51 15.66 8.43
CA GLU A 48 17.26 14.38 7.78
C GLU A 48 16.23 13.53 8.56
N TYR A 49 16.26 13.56 9.90
CA TYR A 49 15.24 12.93 10.73
C TYR A 49 13.86 13.52 10.43
N VAL A 50 13.74 14.85 10.34
CA VAL A 50 12.47 15.53 10.01
C VAL A 50 11.99 15.15 8.61
N ALA A 51 12.91 15.00 7.65
CA ALA A 51 12.57 14.54 6.30
C ALA A 51 12.04 13.09 6.31
N GLN A 52 12.71 12.21 7.06
CA GLN A 52 12.34 10.80 7.20
C GLN A 52 11.03 10.61 7.98
N GLU A 53 10.77 11.43 9.00
CA GLU A 53 9.52 11.45 9.76
C GLU A 53 8.34 11.85 8.86
N LYS A 54 8.53 12.88 8.01
CA LYS A 54 7.54 13.26 7.00
C LYS A 54 7.29 12.14 5.99
N LEU A 55 8.32 11.37 5.62
CA LEU A 55 8.17 10.21 4.74
C LEU A 55 7.33 9.12 5.42
N CYS A 56 7.63 8.78 6.68
CA CYS A 56 6.85 7.82 7.48
C CYS A 56 5.39 8.23 7.57
N ASN A 57 5.10 9.51 7.85
CA ASN A 57 3.73 10.03 7.91
C ASN A 57 2.99 9.91 6.57
N LYS A 58 3.68 10.11 5.44
CA LYS A 58 3.08 9.93 4.10
C LYS A 58 2.78 8.46 3.81
N LEU A 59 3.70 7.55 4.14
CA LEU A 59 3.51 6.10 3.96
C LEU A 59 2.34 5.60 4.81
N PHE A 60 2.26 6.05 6.07
CA PHE A 60 1.17 5.76 6.96
C PHE A 60 -0.18 6.25 6.40
N ALA A 61 -0.26 7.51 5.98
CA ALA A 61 -1.47 8.07 5.38
C ALA A 61 -1.87 7.35 4.07
N SER A 62 -0.90 6.86 3.29
CA SER A 62 -1.17 6.04 2.11
C SER A 62 -1.79 4.70 2.49
N ALA A 63 -1.24 4.01 3.49
CA ALA A 63 -1.78 2.76 4.00
C ALA A 63 -3.20 2.93 4.58
N GLU A 64 -3.44 3.97 5.39
CA GLU A 64 -4.77 4.28 5.92
C GLU A 64 -5.80 4.53 4.80
N ARG A 65 -5.43 5.34 3.79
CA ARG A 65 -6.29 5.59 2.62
C ARG A 65 -6.57 4.30 1.85
N TYR A 66 -5.57 3.43 1.72
CA TYR A 66 -5.71 2.15 1.04
C TYR A 66 -6.71 1.23 1.75
N ILE A 67 -6.64 1.13 3.08
CA ILE A 67 -7.64 0.40 3.88
C ILE A 67 -9.01 1.04 3.74
N ASN A 68 -9.12 2.37 3.89
CA ASN A 68 -10.41 3.07 3.85
C ASN A 68 -11.10 2.99 2.49
N ASN A 69 -10.34 2.89 1.40
CA ASN A 69 -10.87 2.70 0.05
C ASN A 69 -11.20 1.23 -0.27
N SER A 70 -10.79 0.29 0.60
CA SER A 70 -11.08 -1.15 0.49
C SER A 70 -12.23 -1.64 1.36
N LYS A 71 -12.64 -0.82 2.34
CA LYS A 71 -13.86 -1.00 3.16
C LYS A 71 -15.10 -0.60 2.37
#